data_AF-A0A820QGE7-F1
#
_entry.id   AF-A0A820QGE7-F1
#
_cell.length_a   1.000
_cell.length_b   1.000
_cell.length_c   1.000
_cell.angle_alpha   90.00
_cell.angle_beta   90.00
_cell.angle_gamma   90.00
#
_symmetry.space_group_name_H-M   'P 1'
#
loop_
_entity.id
_entity.type
_entity.pdbx_description
1 polymer ?
#
loop_
_entity_poly.entity_id
_entity_poly.type
_entity_poly.pdbx_seq_one_letter_code
_entity_poly.pdbx_strand_id
1 'polypeptide(L)'
;GRDLLTMHLTSPLTTDIEKEQDENQLLKPKFKWIANMHGDETIGREMMIALIYHLLLNSQSNTRIARLLSTTDIYIMPSMNPDGFESSAEGVCDSRSLHGRGNTKNIDLNRDFPSPFTPLKQWKNGSTADLFYGRQPETIA
;
A
#
# COMPACT_ATOMS: atom_id res chain seq x y z
N GLY A 1 -11.92 -12.74 1.56
CA GLY A 1 -11.84 -11.29 1.33
C GLY A 1 -11.42 -11.05 -0.10
N ARG A 2 -11.28 -9.79 -0.49
CA ARG A 2 -10.72 -9.39 -1.79
C ARG A 2 -9.19 -9.42 -1.79
N ASP A 3 -8.59 -9.53 -2.96
CA ASP A 3 -7.14 -9.48 -3.12
C ASP A 3 -6.61 -8.06 -2.91
N LEU A 4 -5.44 -7.95 -2.26
CA LEU A 4 -4.69 -6.70 -2.18
C LEU A 4 -3.70 -6.60 -3.34
N LEU A 5 -4.03 -5.76 -4.31
CA LEU A 5 -3.23 -5.59 -5.51
C LEU A 5 -2.19 -4.49 -5.32
N THR A 6 -0.93 -4.81 -5.58
CA THR A 6 0.18 -3.85 -5.63
C THR A 6 0.81 -3.90 -7.01
N MET A 7 0.97 -2.74 -7.65
CA MET A 7 1.72 -2.60 -8.88
C MET A 7 3.19 -2.29 -8.57
N HIS A 8 4.09 -3.04 -9.18
CA HIS A 8 5.53 -2.80 -9.10
C HIS A 8 6.02 -2.16 -10.40
N LEU A 9 6.59 -0.96 -10.31
CA LEU A 9 7.12 -0.17 -11.42
C LEU A 9 8.65 -0.04 -11.25
N THR A 10 9.40 -0.60 -12.21
CA THR A 10 10.87 -0.54 -12.23
C THR A 10 11.39 -0.60 -13.67
N SER A 11 12.61 -0.12 -13.87
CA SER A 11 13.35 -0.21 -15.13
C SER A 11 14.83 -0.57 -14.88
N PRO A 12 15.44 -1.51 -15.62
CA PRO A 12 14.79 -2.39 -16.61
C PRO A 12 13.78 -3.34 -15.95
N LEU A 13 12.84 -3.86 -16.74
CA LEU A 13 11.96 -4.94 -16.31
C LEU A 13 12.84 -6.16 -16.04
N THR A 14 12.92 -6.57 -14.78
CA THR A 14 13.63 -7.76 -14.33
C THR A 14 12.66 -8.71 -13.65
N THR A 15 12.79 -10.00 -13.96
CA THR A 15 12.13 -11.06 -13.22
C THR A 15 12.74 -11.20 -11.82
N ASP A 16 12.02 -11.81 -10.89
CA ASP A 16 12.53 -11.96 -9.52
C ASP A 16 13.81 -12.80 -9.45
N ILE A 17 13.98 -13.75 -10.39
CA ILE A 17 15.21 -14.55 -10.55
C ILE A 17 16.39 -13.67 -10.99
N GLU A 18 16.17 -12.72 -11.91
CA GLU A 18 17.22 -11.82 -12.39
C GLU A 18 17.63 -10.80 -11.33
N LYS A 19 16.71 -10.38 -10.44
CA LYS A 19 17.01 -9.44 -9.34
C LYS A 19 17.97 -10.01 -8.31
N GLU A 20 17.89 -11.31 -8.03
CA GLU A 20 18.79 -11.97 -7.07
C GLU A 20 20.22 -12.09 -7.59
N GLN A 21 20.41 -12.00 -8.92
CA GLN A 21 21.71 -12.13 -9.58
C GLN A 21 22.34 -10.79 -9.97
N ASP A 22 21.58 -9.70 -10.01
CA ASP A 22 22.08 -8.35 -10.32
C ASP A 22 22.25 -7.50 -9.05
N GLU A 23 23.49 -7.35 -8.59
CA GLU A 23 23.86 -6.53 -7.43
C GLU A 23 23.34 -5.09 -7.55
N ASN A 24 23.21 -4.54 -8.76
CA ASN A 24 22.68 -3.18 -8.93
C ASN A 24 21.18 -3.11 -8.65
N GLN A 25 20.40 -4.18 -8.87
CA GLN A 25 18.98 -4.21 -8.48
C GLN A 25 18.84 -4.31 -6.96
N LEU A 26 19.72 -5.04 -6.27
CA LEU A 26 19.72 -5.13 -4.80
C LEU A 26 19.94 -3.78 -4.13
N LEU A 27 20.65 -2.86 -4.80
CA LEU A 27 20.95 -1.52 -4.30
C LEU A 27 19.89 -0.46 -4.65
N LYS A 28 18.87 -0.81 -5.44
CA LYS A 28 17.80 0.14 -5.74
C LYS A 28 16.95 0.40 -4.49
N PRO A 29 16.77 1.66 -4.07
CA PRO A 29 15.82 1.99 -3.02
C PRO A 29 14.41 1.55 -3.41
N LYS A 30 13.70 0.95 -2.45
CA LYS A 30 12.31 0.51 -2.59
C LYS A 30 11.39 1.51 -1.92
N PHE A 31 10.36 1.94 -2.62
CA PHE A 31 9.38 2.90 -2.12
C PHE A 31 7.96 2.38 -2.31
N LYS A 32 7.10 2.47 -1.29
CA LYS A 32 5.70 2.02 -1.36
C LYS A 32 4.74 3.18 -1.12
N TRP A 33 3.86 3.46 -2.07
CA TRP A 33 2.66 4.30 -1.88
C TRP A 33 1.46 3.41 -1.60
N ILE A 34 0.74 3.71 -0.52
CA ILE A 34 -0.48 3.02 -0.11
C ILE A 34 -1.57 4.07 0.00
N ALA A 35 -2.74 3.79 -0.58
CA ALA A 35 -3.90 4.66 -0.48
C ALA A 35 -5.14 3.87 -0.03
N ASN A 36 -6.20 4.63 0.31
CA ASN A 36 -7.52 4.11 0.62
C ASN A 36 -7.48 3.01 1.72
N MET A 37 -6.73 3.32 2.79
CA MET A 37 -6.72 2.52 4.03
C MET A 37 -8.01 2.69 4.83
N HIS A 38 -8.62 3.87 4.71
CA HIS A 38 -10.04 4.07 4.99
C HIS A 38 -10.79 3.95 3.67
N GLY A 39 -11.75 3.04 3.59
CA GLY A 39 -12.43 2.69 2.34
C GLY A 39 -13.28 3.84 1.79
N ASP A 40 -13.83 4.68 2.67
CA ASP A 40 -14.65 5.85 2.36
C ASP A 40 -13.84 7.07 1.87
N GLU A 41 -12.51 7.06 2.06
CA GLU A 41 -11.59 8.08 1.56
C GLU A 41 -11.11 7.71 0.13
N THR A 42 -12.05 7.73 -0.83
CA THR A 42 -11.89 7.14 -2.17
C THR A 42 -10.91 7.87 -3.10
N ILE A 43 -10.74 9.18 -2.94
CA ILE A 43 -9.91 10.02 -3.83
C ILE A 43 -8.46 9.52 -3.92
N GLY A 44 -7.90 9.05 -2.80
CA GLY A 44 -6.53 8.54 -2.77
C GLY A 44 -6.33 7.35 -3.71
N ARG A 45 -7.34 6.48 -3.85
CA ARG A 45 -7.31 5.33 -4.76
C ARG A 45 -7.19 5.77 -6.21
N GLU A 46 -8.02 6.71 -6.64
CA GLU A 46 -8.02 7.23 -8.01
C GLU A 46 -6.73 8.01 -8.31
N MET A 47 -6.22 8.77 -7.34
CA MET A 47 -4.93 9.46 -7.49
C MET A 47 -3.77 8.49 -7.73
N MET A 48 -3.75 7.34 -7.03
CA MET A 48 -2.71 6.33 -7.25
C MET A 48 -2.82 5.68 -8.63
N ILE A 49 -4.03 5.42 -9.12
CA ILE A 49 -4.26 4.90 -10.47
C ILE A 49 -3.80 5.94 -11.52
N ALA A 50 -4.16 7.21 -11.35
CA ALA A 50 -3.71 8.29 -12.23
C ALA A 50 -2.17 8.45 -12.22
N LEU A 51 -1.53 8.28 -11.05
CA LEU A 51 -0.08 8.32 -10.92
C LEU A 51 0.60 7.18 -11.69
N ILE A 52 0.06 5.96 -11.61
CA ILE A 52 0.53 4.82 -12.40
C ILE A 52 0.50 5.17 -13.90
N TYR A 53 -0.66 5.62 -14.40
CA TYR A 53 -0.80 6.02 -15.80
C TYR A 53 0.19 7.13 -16.19
N HIS A 54 0.36 8.14 -15.34
CA HIS A 54 1.30 9.22 -15.58
C HIS A 54 2.74 8.73 -15.70
N LEU A 55 3.19 7.86 -14.80
CA LEU A 55 4.54 7.30 -14.82
C LEU A 55 4.78 6.45 -16.08
N LEU A 56 3.81 5.61 -16.47
CA LEU A 56 3.93 4.74 -17.64
C LEU A 56 3.97 5.55 -18.95
N LEU A 57 3.02 6.46 -19.15
CA LEU A 57 2.90 7.24 -20.40
C LEU A 57 4.08 8.18 -20.64
N ASN A 58 4.74 8.64 -19.57
CA ASN A 58 5.84 9.60 -19.66
C ASN A 58 7.21 8.97 -19.45
N SER A 59 7.29 7.65 -19.27
CA SER A 59 8.56 6.93 -19.00
C SER A 59 9.61 7.10 -20.10
N GLN A 60 9.19 7.28 -21.35
CA GLN A 60 10.11 7.45 -22.50
C GLN A 60 10.37 8.91 -22.87
N SER A 61 9.41 9.80 -22.64
CA SER A 61 9.47 11.21 -23.06
C SER A 61 10.01 12.14 -21.97
N ASN A 62 9.87 11.77 -20.69
CA ASN A 62 10.27 12.59 -19.55
C ASN A 62 11.50 11.98 -18.85
N THR A 63 12.63 12.67 -18.97
CA THR A 63 13.92 12.24 -18.41
C THR A 63 13.90 12.09 -16.88
N ARG A 64 13.10 12.89 -16.17
CA ARG A 64 12.96 12.79 -14.71
C ARG A 64 12.22 11.51 -14.32
N ILE A 65 11.16 11.16 -15.04
CA ILE A 65 10.37 9.94 -14.78
C ILE A 65 11.18 8.71 -15.18
N ALA A 66 11.86 8.74 -16.32
CA ALA A 66 12.77 7.67 -16.76
C ALA A 66 13.83 7.40 -15.69
N ARG A 67 14.48 8.46 -15.19
CA ARG A 67 15.47 8.36 -14.12
C ARG A 67 14.87 7.77 -12.86
N LEU A 68 13.71 8.26 -12.41
CA LEU A 68 13.01 7.75 -11.23
C LEU A 68 12.76 6.24 -11.32
N LEU A 69 12.21 5.75 -12.43
CA LEU A 69 11.95 4.32 -12.64
C LEU A 69 13.24 3.48 -12.77
N SER A 70 14.32 4.08 -13.27
CA SER A 70 15.62 3.39 -13.40
C SER A 70 16.38 3.26 -12.09
N THR A 71 16.17 4.18 -11.14
CA THR A 71 16.93 4.25 -9.88
C THR A 71 16.13 3.83 -8.66
N THR A 72 14.84 3.54 -8.79
CA THR A 72 13.95 3.30 -7.65
C THR A 72 12.90 2.28 -8.02
N ASP A 73 12.71 1.29 -7.15
CA ASP A 73 11.62 0.32 -7.26
C ASP A 73 10.39 0.90 -6.57
N ILE A 74 9.35 1.17 -7.35
CA ILE A 74 8.12 1.82 -6.86
C ILE A 74 7.01 0.80 -6.77
N TYR A 75 6.43 0.66 -5.59
CA TYR A 75 5.27 -0.17 -5.29
C TYR A 75 4.07 0.72 -5.03
N ILE A 76 2.97 0.50 -5.75
CA ILE A 76 1.75 1.30 -5.60
C ILE A 76 0.60 0.36 -5.28
N MET A 77 -0.01 0.54 -4.11
CA MET A 77 -1.23 -0.14 -3.69
C MET A 77 -2.37 0.87 -3.68
N PRO A 78 -3.22 0.90 -4.72
CA PRO A 78 -4.30 1.89 -4.83
C PRO A 78 -5.34 1.76 -3.71
N SER A 79 -5.60 0.54 -3.23
CA SER A 79 -6.56 0.30 -2.16
C SER A 79 -6.06 -0.77 -1.20
N MET A 80 -5.82 -0.36 0.04
CA MET A 80 -5.52 -1.26 1.14
C MET A 80 -6.80 -1.80 1.81
N ASN A 81 -7.92 -1.07 1.72
CA ASN A 81 -9.21 -1.47 2.26
C ASN A 81 -10.28 -1.58 1.16
N PRO A 82 -10.16 -2.56 0.23
CA PRO A 82 -11.10 -2.72 -0.87
C PRO A 82 -12.50 -3.13 -0.38
N ASP A 83 -12.59 -3.83 0.75
CA ASP A 83 -13.87 -4.23 1.33
C ASP A 83 -14.60 -3.03 1.95
N GLY A 84 -13.87 -2.14 2.65
CA GLY A 84 -14.41 -0.88 3.16
C GLY A 84 -14.91 0.01 2.02
N PHE A 85 -14.12 0.14 0.95
CA PHE A 85 -14.48 0.90 -0.25
C PHE A 85 -15.79 0.40 -0.88
N GLU A 86 -15.97 -0.92 -1.03
CA GLU A 86 -17.22 -1.48 -1.55
C GLU A 86 -18.42 -1.13 -0.66
N SER A 87 -18.23 -1.13 0.66
CA SER A 87 -19.30 -0.79 1.59
C SER A 87 -19.60 0.72 1.66
N SER A 88 -18.73 1.58 1.13
CA SER A 88 -18.95 3.03 1.12
C SER A 88 -20.05 3.42 0.15
N ALA A 89 -20.77 4.49 0.48
CA ALA A 89 -21.87 5.00 -0.33
C ALA A 89 -21.45 6.27 -1.11
N GLU A 90 -21.70 6.27 -2.41
CA GLU A 90 -21.51 7.46 -3.24
C GLU A 90 -22.37 8.63 -2.74
N GLY A 91 -21.83 9.85 -2.83
CA GLY A 91 -22.48 11.07 -2.33
C GLY A 91 -22.36 11.29 -0.82
N VAL A 92 -21.87 10.30 -0.06
CA VAL A 92 -21.58 10.45 1.37
C VAL A 92 -20.09 10.76 1.56
N CYS A 93 -19.75 12.05 1.53
CA CYS A 93 -18.37 12.52 1.68
C CYS A 93 -17.99 12.84 3.15
N ASP A 94 -18.73 12.29 4.11
CA ASP A 94 -18.50 12.50 5.54
C ASP A 94 -18.11 11.20 6.25
N SER A 95 -16.83 11.10 6.60
CA SER A 95 -16.27 9.98 7.36
C SER A 95 -16.79 9.88 8.80
N ARG A 96 -17.60 10.83 9.29
CA ARG A 96 -18.25 10.73 10.62
C ARG A 96 -19.24 9.58 10.72
N SER A 97 -19.81 9.14 9.60
CA SER A 97 -20.70 7.97 9.58
C SER A 97 -19.96 6.66 9.88
N LEU A 98 -18.61 6.66 9.74
CA LEU A 98 -17.71 5.51 9.84
C LEU A 98 -18.04 4.36 8.88
N HIS A 99 -19.04 4.52 8.01
CA HIS A 99 -19.49 3.50 7.10
C HIS A 99 -18.50 3.34 5.94
N GLY A 100 -17.90 2.16 5.83
CA GLY A 100 -16.80 1.89 4.90
C GLY A 100 -15.44 2.47 5.28
N ARG A 101 -15.34 3.17 6.42
CA ARG A 101 -14.06 3.62 6.96
C ARG A 101 -13.19 2.46 7.43
N GLY A 102 -13.76 1.59 8.26
CA GLY A 102 -13.09 0.38 8.74
C GLY A 102 -13.07 -0.71 7.67
N ASN A 103 -12.31 -1.78 7.93
CA ASN A 103 -12.43 -3.01 7.12
C ASN A 103 -13.74 -3.76 7.42
N THR A 104 -13.90 -4.97 6.87
CA THR A 104 -15.09 -5.83 7.12
C THR A 104 -15.40 -6.10 8.59
N LYS A 105 -14.41 -5.98 9.48
CA LYS A 105 -14.56 -6.15 10.94
C LYS A 105 -14.74 -4.82 11.68
N ASN A 106 -14.97 -3.72 10.96
CA ASN A 106 -15.02 -2.35 11.47
C ASN A 106 -13.75 -1.92 12.23
N ILE A 107 -12.59 -2.46 11.84
CA ILE A 107 -11.29 -2.07 12.40
C ILE A 107 -10.69 -0.94 11.57
N ASP A 108 -10.24 0.12 12.25
CA ASP A 108 -9.46 1.19 11.63
C ASP A 108 -8.03 0.68 11.34
N LEU A 109 -7.74 0.43 10.06
CA LEU A 109 -6.44 -0.09 9.62
C LEU A 109 -5.28 0.87 9.97
N ASN A 110 -5.51 2.18 10.03
CA ASN A 110 -4.50 3.16 10.41
C ASN A 110 -4.26 3.25 11.94
N ARG A 111 -4.95 2.41 12.72
CA ARG A 111 -4.65 2.15 14.14
C ARG A 111 -4.16 0.72 14.37
N ASP A 112 -4.12 -0.07 13.31
CA ASP A 112 -3.77 -1.48 13.36
C ASP A 112 -2.31 -1.76 12.99
N PHE A 113 -1.49 -0.74 12.73
CA PHE A 113 -0.04 -0.93 12.60
C PHE A 113 0.67 -1.07 13.97
N PRO A 114 1.81 -1.77 14.04
CA PRO A 114 2.69 -1.73 15.20
C PRO A 114 3.14 -0.30 15.49
N SER A 115 2.93 0.13 16.74
CA SER A 115 3.37 1.44 17.23
C SER A 115 4.32 1.26 18.42
N PRO A 116 5.36 2.11 18.58
CA PRO A 116 6.16 2.15 19.81
C PRO A 116 5.34 2.39 21.08
N PHE A 117 4.14 2.96 20.93
CA PHE A 117 3.21 3.26 22.03
C PHE A 117 2.11 2.20 22.19
N THR A 118 2.21 1.08 21.48
CA THR A 118 1.24 -0.02 21.60
C THR A 118 1.28 -0.55 23.04
N PRO A 119 0.13 -0.73 23.72
CA PRO A 119 0.12 -1.24 25.08
C PRO A 119 0.89 -2.56 25.20
N LEU A 120 1.70 -2.68 26.26
CA LEU A 120 2.52 -3.87 26.56
C LEU A 120 1.74 -5.19 26.55
N LYS A 121 0.40 -5.16 26.64
CA LYS A 121 -0.47 -6.35 26.53
C LYS A 121 -0.36 -7.08 25.17
N GLN A 122 0.07 -6.39 24.11
CA GLN A 122 0.34 -7.01 22.80
C GLN A 122 1.79 -7.46 22.65
N TRP A 123 2.71 -6.95 23.47
CA TRP A 123 4.11 -7.38 23.56
C TRP A 123 4.24 -8.48 24.61
N LYS A 124 3.91 -9.73 24.24
CA LYS A 124 3.91 -10.84 25.20
C LYS A 124 5.31 -11.35 25.48
N ASN A 125 6.12 -11.54 24.43
CA ASN A 125 7.40 -12.23 24.54
C ASN A 125 8.59 -11.42 23.96
N GLY A 126 8.35 -10.21 23.43
CA GLY A 126 9.37 -9.42 22.74
C GLY A 126 9.83 -10.06 21.42
N SER A 127 8.98 -10.90 20.85
CA SER A 127 9.27 -11.66 19.63
C SER A 127 8.72 -10.96 18.39
N THR A 128 9.27 -11.27 17.22
CA THR A 128 8.71 -10.77 15.95
C THR A 128 7.27 -11.21 15.72
N ALA A 129 6.83 -12.33 16.32
CA ALA A 129 5.43 -12.76 16.27
C ALA A 129 4.48 -11.75 16.94
N ASP A 130 4.95 -10.97 17.91
CA ASP A 130 4.16 -9.94 18.58
C ASP A 130 3.83 -8.76 17.63
N LEU A 131 4.60 -8.58 16.54
CA LEU A 131 4.31 -7.57 15.51
C LEU A 131 3.04 -7.91 14.72
N PHE A 132 2.70 -9.19 14.58
CA PHE A 132 1.61 -9.68 13.74
C PHE A 132 0.38 -10.12 14.55
N TYR A 133 0.55 -10.37 15.85
CA TYR A 133 -0.51 -10.93 16.68
C TYR A 133 -1.73 -10.01 16.77
N GLY A 134 -2.89 -10.53 16.35
CA GLY A 134 -4.18 -9.85 16.43
C GLY A 134 -4.41 -8.73 15.41
N ARG A 135 -3.48 -8.54 14.47
CA ARG A 135 -3.58 -7.55 13.39
C ARG A 135 -4.50 -8.04 12.26
N GLN A 136 -5.00 -7.10 11.47
CA GLN A 136 -5.83 -7.39 10.32
C GLN A 136 -4.98 -7.99 9.18
N PRO A 137 -5.52 -8.92 8.38
CA PRO A 137 -4.82 -9.45 7.22
C PRO A 137 -4.25 -8.36 6.30
N GLU A 138 -4.97 -7.25 6.17
CA GLU A 138 -4.61 -6.13 5.31
C GLU A 138 -3.36 -5.38 5.79
N THR A 139 -3.12 -5.31 7.10
CA THR A 139 -1.94 -4.64 7.68
C THR A 139 -0.73 -5.56 7.81
N ILE A 140 -0.95 -6.88 7.74
CA ILE A 140 0.11 -7.91 7.74
C ILE A 140 0.70 -8.11 6.34
N ALA A 141 -0.07 -7.86 5.28
CA ALA A 141 0.25 -8.15 3.88
C ALA A 141 1.33 -7.26 3.24
#